data_AF-A0A8K0GEW6-F1
#
_entry.id   AF-A0A8K0GEW6-F1
#
_cell.length_a   1.000
_cell.length_b   1.000
_cell.length_c   1.000
_cell.angle_alpha   90.00
_cell.angle_beta   90.00
_cell.angle_gamma   90.00
#
_symmetry.space_group_name_H-M   'P 1'
#
loop_
_entity.id
_entity.type
_entity.pdbx_description
1 polymer ?
#
loop_
_entity_poly.entity_id
_entity_poly.type
_entity_poly.pdbx_seq_one_letter_code
_entity_poly.pdbx_strand_id
1 'polypeptide(L)'
;MHKVALIFGIAGVLRREELYKMTLEDINDTGTVLIITIPDSKTHIQRRFTVIAETTQKNLNLIEIYWKYKAQRPKNVKSNHFFLQFRNGNCKTQVVGINTFSKIPSNVAKYLSLPNPDHYTGHAFRRSSASLLGDSGGDLI
;
A
#
# COMPACT_ATOMS: atom_id res chain seq x y z
N MET A 1 3.25 8.80 -0.26
CA MET A 1 1.96 8.15 0.11
C MET A 1 1.44 7.20 -0.97
N HIS A 2 0.96 7.67 -2.12
CA HIS A 2 0.36 6.81 -3.17
C HIS A 2 1.22 5.60 -3.58
N LYS A 3 2.53 5.81 -3.76
CA LYS A 3 3.50 4.72 -4.05
C LYS A 3 3.53 3.65 -2.95
N VAL A 4 3.53 4.04 -1.68
CA VAL A 4 3.51 3.09 -0.53
C VAL A 4 2.18 2.34 -0.50
N ALA A 5 1.05 3.03 -0.72
CA ALA A 5 -0.26 2.40 -0.78
C ALA A 5 -0.37 1.41 -1.96
N LEU A 6 0.26 1.70 -3.10
CA LEU A 6 0.37 0.77 -4.24
C LEU A 6 1.17 -0.48 -3.87
N ILE A 7 2.36 -0.31 -3.27
CA ILE A 7 3.23 -1.42 -2.85
C ILE A 7 2.49 -2.32 -1.86
N PHE A 8 1.92 -1.74 -0.79
CA PHE A 8 1.20 -2.50 0.23
C PHE A 8 -0.08 -3.12 -0.32
N GLY A 9 -0.80 -2.39 -1.17
CA GLY A 9 -2.02 -2.86 -1.82
C GLY A 9 -1.81 -4.11 -2.65
N ILE A 10 -0.75 -4.14 -3.45
CA ILE A 10 -0.41 -5.30 -4.30
C ILE A 10 0.19 -6.41 -3.44
N ALA A 11 1.27 -6.15 -2.69
CA ALA A 11 1.98 -7.19 -1.93
C ALA A 11 1.10 -7.86 -0.85
N GLY A 12 0.23 -7.10 -0.18
CA GLY A 12 -0.65 -7.62 0.86
C GLY A 12 -2.04 -8.02 0.39
N VAL A 13 -2.34 -7.87 -0.90
CA VAL A 13 -3.70 -8.10 -1.45
C VAL A 13 -4.74 -7.28 -0.68
N LEU A 14 -4.42 -6.03 -0.35
CA LEU A 14 -5.18 -5.25 0.63
C LEU A 14 -6.45 -4.65 0.02
N ARG A 15 -7.51 -4.62 0.82
CA ARG A 15 -8.70 -3.82 0.58
C ARG A 15 -8.44 -2.36 0.97
N ARG A 16 -9.26 -1.45 0.45
CA ARG A 16 -9.21 -0.02 0.85
C ARG A 16 -9.47 0.18 2.34
N GLU A 17 -10.34 -0.65 2.95
CA GLU A 17 -10.63 -0.61 4.39
C GLU A 17 -9.41 -1.05 5.21
N GLU A 18 -8.67 -2.06 4.75
CA GLU A 18 -7.45 -2.56 5.40
C GLU A 18 -6.32 -1.52 5.29
N LEU A 19 -6.17 -0.87 4.13
CA LEU A 19 -5.27 0.28 3.97
C LEU A 19 -5.66 1.46 4.87
N TYR A 20 -6.96 1.77 4.96
CA TYR A 20 -7.45 2.85 5.80
C TYR A 20 -7.18 2.59 7.29
N LYS A 21 -7.52 1.39 7.79
CA LYS A 21 -7.39 1.03 9.21
C LYS A 21 -5.95 0.80 9.68
N MET A 22 -5.00 0.62 8.76
CA MET A 22 -3.60 0.37 9.09
C MET A 22 -3.02 1.45 10.00
N THR A 23 -2.34 1.00 11.06
CA THR A 23 -1.68 1.84 12.06
C THR A 23 -0.17 1.74 11.97
N LEU A 24 0.54 2.59 12.70
CA LEU A 24 2.01 2.53 12.79
C LEU A 24 2.51 1.24 13.46
N GLU A 25 1.76 0.69 14.41
CA GLU A 25 2.12 -0.50 15.17
C GLU A 25 1.99 -1.78 14.33
N ASP A 26 1.18 -1.74 13.27
CA ASP A 26 1.01 -2.85 12.34
C ASP A 26 2.25 -3.10 11.46
N ILE A 27 3.22 -2.19 11.45
CA ILE A 27 4.39 -2.25 10.56
C ILE A 27 5.65 -2.47 11.39
N ASN A 28 6.21 -3.67 11.30
CA ASN A 28 7.53 -3.99 11.83
C ASN A 28 8.59 -3.79 10.73
N ASP A 29 9.52 -2.86 10.95
CA ASP A 29 10.56 -2.46 10.01
C ASP A 29 11.91 -3.01 10.49
N THR A 30 12.45 -4.02 9.80
CA THR A 30 13.71 -4.67 10.16
C THR A 30 14.93 -4.07 9.46
N GLY A 31 14.75 -3.02 8.64
CA GLY A 31 15.82 -2.44 7.82
C GLY A 31 15.89 -3.04 6.40
N THR A 32 15.63 -4.34 6.25
CA THR A 32 15.70 -5.05 4.96
C THR A 32 14.38 -5.70 4.55
N VAL A 33 13.48 -5.88 5.51
CA VAL A 33 12.14 -6.43 5.32
C VAL A 33 11.14 -5.61 6.13
N LEU A 34 10.02 -5.28 5.53
CA LEU A 34 8.84 -4.81 6.27
C LEU A 34 7.94 -6.01 6.50
N ILE A 35 7.56 -6.25 7.75
CA ILE A 35 6.56 -7.25 8.13
C ILE A 35 5.31 -6.48 8.53
N ILE A 36 4.25 -6.59 7.74
CA ILE A 36 3.02 -5.83 7.92
C ILE A 36 1.92 -6.77 8.40
N THR A 37 1.31 -6.44 9.54
CA THR A 37 0.11 -7.07 10.05
C THR A 37 -1.11 -6.38 9.48
N ILE A 38 -2.06 -7.16 8.93
CA ILE A 38 -3.28 -6.61 8.36
C ILE A 38 -4.28 -6.39 9.52
N PRO A 39 -4.74 -5.16 9.79
CA PRO A 39 -5.72 -4.90 10.83
C PRO A 39 -7.05 -5.55 10.46
N ASP A 40 -7.69 -6.17 11.46
CA ASP A 40 -8.96 -6.91 11.43
C ASP A 40 -9.64 -6.96 10.05
N SER A 41 -9.41 -8.08 9.37
CA SER A 41 -10.08 -8.39 8.11
C SER A 41 -11.48 -8.92 8.38
N LYS A 42 -12.41 -8.75 7.42
CA LYS A 42 -13.81 -9.23 7.46
C LYS A 42 -14.01 -10.67 7.96
N THR A 43 -12.96 -11.49 8.04
CA THR A 43 -12.98 -12.91 8.40
C THR A 43 -12.38 -13.19 9.78
N HIS A 44 -11.98 -12.18 10.57
CA HIS A 44 -11.31 -12.32 11.88
C HIS A 44 -10.00 -13.14 11.88
N ILE A 45 -9.43 -13.38 10.70
CA ILE A 45 -8.13 -14.03 10.55
C ILE A 45 -7.07 -12.94 10.43
N GLN A 46 -6.13 -12.92 11.38
CA GLN A 46 -4.95 -12.08 11.29
C GLN A 46 -4.05 -12.63 10.18
N ARG A 47 -3.75 -11.80 9.19
CA ARG A 47 -2.83 -12.13 8.11
C ARG A 47 -1.65 -11.17 8.17
N ARG A 48 -0.47 -11.67 7.81
CA ARG A 48 0.74 -10.86 7.64
C ARG A 48 1.26 -11.01 6.23
N PHE A 49 1.91 -9.98 5.74
CA PHE A 49 2.66 -10.04 4.48
C PHE A 49 4.00 -9.33 4.65
N THR A 50 4.93 -9.63 3.77
CA THR A 50 6.26 -9.02 3.77
C THR A 50 6.46 -8.17 2.53
N VAL A 51 7.23 -7.10 2.68
CA VAL A 51 7.81 -6.34 1.57
C VAL A 51 9.31 -6.37 1.74
N ILE A 52 10.02 -6.93 0.76
CA ILE A 52 11.49 -6.98 0.73
C ILE A 52 12.05 -5.78 -0.04
N ALA A 53 13.27 -5.36 0.31
CA ALA A 53 13.92 -4.23 -0.36
C ALA A 53 14.20 -4.49 -1.84
N GLU A 54 14.71 -5.68 -2.15
CA GLU A 54 15.21 -6.03 -3.47
C GLU A 54 14.09 -6.33 -4.46
N THR A 55 14.28 -5.89 -5.69
CA THR A 55 13.41 -6.22 -6.83
C THR A 55 14.27 -6.68 -8.00
N THR A 56 13.66 -7.36 -8.97
CA THR A 56 14.33 -7.75 -10.22
C THR A 56 14.74 -6.55 -11.08
N GLN A 57 14.19 -5.36 -10.79
CA GLN A 57 14.59 -4.12 -11.45
C GLN A 57 15.80 -3.49 -10.75
N LYS A 58 16.91 -3.35 -11.48
CA LYS A 58 18.08 -2.60 -11.00
C LYS A 58 17.65 -1.18 -10.60
N ASN A 59 18.03 -0.76 -9.39
CA ASN A 59 17.77 0.56 -8.78
C ASN A 59 16.36 0.82 -8.23
N LEU A 60 15.52 -0.20 -8.05
CA LEU A 60 14.25 -0.04 -7.33
C LEU A 60 14.31 -0.73 -5.98
N ASN A 61 14.37 0.08 -4.91
CA ASN A 61 14.25 -0.37 -3.53
C ASN A 61 12.87 0.04 -2.97
N LEU A 62 12.03 -0.95 -2.67
CA LEU A 62 10.66 -0.72 -2.20
C LEU A 62 10.62 -0.15 -0.77
N ILE A 63 11.57 -0.54 0.06
CA ILE A 63 11.66 -0.11 1.46
C ILE A 63 12.12 1.36 1.54
N GLU A 64 13.00 1.81 0.67
CA GLU A 64 13.36 3.23 0.59
C GLU A 64 12.16 4.13 0.30
N ILE A 65 11.20 3.67 -0.51
CA ILE A 65 9.97 4.42 -0.79
C ILE A 65 9.13 4.55 0.49
N TYR A 66 9.07 3.48 1.30
CA TYR A 66 8.45 3.50 2.61
C TYR A 66 9.18 4.46 3.57
N TRP A 67 10.51 4.39 3.69
CA TRP A 67 11.28 5.27 4.58
C TRP A 67 11.14 6.74 4.21
N LYS A 68 11.18 7.08 2.91
CA LYS A 68 10.94 8.45 2.44
C LYS A 68 9.59 8.98 2.90
N TYR A 69 8.55 8.14 2.86
CA TYR A 69 7.24 8.51 3.38
C TYR A 69 7.21 8.60 4.91
N LYS A 70 7.80 7.63 5.63
CA LYS A 70 7.88 7.60 7.11
C LYS A 70 8.59 8.83 7.66
N ALA A 71 9.72 9.21 7.06
CA ALA A 71 10.53 10.36 7.48
C ALA A 71 9.81 11.71 7.30
N GLN A 72 8.89 11.80 6.33
CA GLN A 72 8.11 13.00 6.08
C GLN A 72 6.89 13.14 7.01
N ARG A 73 6.56 12.12 7.82
CA ARG A 73 5.41 12.19 8.72
C ARG A 73 5.64 13.24 9.81
N PRO A 74 4.67 14.13 10.07
CA PRO A 74 4.77 15.07 11.19
C PRO A 74 4.83 14.32 12.53
N LYS A 75 5.53 14.89 13.52
CA LYS A 75 5.63 14.30 14.87
C LYS A 75 4.38 14.52 15.73
N ASN A 76 3.60 15.56 15.43
CA ASN A 76 2.45 16.01 16.22
C ASN A 76 1.10 15.43 15.73
N VAL A 77 1.10 14.19 15.24
CA VAL A 77 -0.10 13.52 14.73
C VAL A 77 -0.84 12.89 15.90
N LYS A 78 -2.11 13.27 16.11
CA LYS A 78 -2.95 12.70 17.19
C LYS A 78 -3.47 11.30 16.89
N SER A 79 -3.54 10.93 15.63
CA SER A 79 -4.04 9.64 15.16
C SER A 79 -2.91 8.63 14.98
N ASN A 80 -3.18 7.36 15.30
CA ASN A 80 -2.26 6.25 15.05
C ASN A 80 -2.31 5.70 13.60
N HIS A 81 -3.21 6.21 12.75
CA HIS A 81 -3.31 5.80 11.36
C HIS A 81 -1.99 5.97 10.60
N PHE A 82 -1.58 4.93 9.88
CA PHE A 82 -0.35 4.91 9.09
C PHE A 82 -0.43 5.81 7.85
N PHE A 83 -1.59 5.91 7.22
CA PHE A 83 -1.74 6.75 6.03
C PHE A 83 -2.29 8.13 6.38
N LEU A 84 -1.46 9.14 6.19
CA LEU A 84 -1.81 10.55 6.34
C LEU A 84 -1.85 11.23 4.98
N GLN A 85 -2.64 12.31 4.92
CA GLN A 85 -2.86 13.04 3.70
C GLN A 85 -1.57 13.68 3.21
N PHE A 86 -1.31 13.53 1.91
CA PHE A 86 -0.13 14.07 1.27
C PHE A 86 -0.56 15.08 0.21
N ARG A 87 -0.16 16.34 0.36
CA ARG A 87 -0.54 17.46 -0.53
C ARG A 87 0.64 18.40 -0.69
N ASN A 88 0.84 18.91 -1.90
CA ASN A 88 1.88 19.88 -2.24
C ASN A 88 3.27 19.45 -1.72
N GLY A 89 3.64 18.20 -2.00
CA GLY A 89 4.95 17.64 -1.60
C GLY A 89 5.09 17.33 -0.10
N ASN A 90 4.07 17.56 0.72
CA ASN A 90 4.18 17.48 2.17
C ASN A 90 3.15 16.52 2.79
N CYS A 91 3.57 15.81 3.83
CA CYS A 91 2.69 15.00 4.67
C CYS A 91 1.98 15.91 5.70
N LYS A 92 0.66 15.76 5.83
CA LYS A 92 -0.18 16.52 6.75
C LYS A 92 -0.58 15.66 7.95
N THR A 93 -1.12 16.26 9.00
CA THR A 93 -1.57 15.54 10.19
C THR A 93 -2.93 14.86 10.03
N GLN A 94 -3.66 15.19 8.96
CA GLN A 94 -4.99 14.65 8.66
C GLN A 94 -4.88 13.23 8.10
N VAL A 95 -5.77 12.34 8.55
CA VAL A 95 -5.86 10.96 8.05
C VAL A 95 -6.35 10.94 6.59
N VAL A 96 -5.84 10.01 5.79
CA VAL A 96 -6.34 9.81 4.41
C VAL A 96 -7.77 9.29 4.46
N GLY A 97 -8.70 9.97 3.78
CA GLY A 97 -10.07 9.48 3.66
C GLY A 97 -10.15 8.18 2.84
N ILE A 98 -10.99 7.24 3.27
CA ILE A 98 -11.10 5.90 2.67
C ILE A 98 -11.32 5.89 1.15
N ASN A 99 -12.12 6.82 0.63
CA ASN A 99 -12.39 6.94 -0.81
C ASN A 99 -11.18 7.39 -1.63
N THR A 100 -10.16 7.98 -0.99
CA THR A 100 -8.89 8.29 -1.65
C THR A 100 -8.22 7.00 -2.10
N PHE A 101 -8.18 5.97 -1.26
CA PHE A 101 -7.59 4.67 -1.60
C PHE A 101 -8.28 4.03 -2.81
N SER A 102 -9.61 4.15 -2.92
CA SER A 102 -10.35 3.67 -4.09
C SER A 102 -9.92 4.33 -5.40
N LYS A 103 -9.42 5.57 -5.36
CA LYS A 103 -8.98 6.33 -6.54
C LYS A 103 -7.51 6.12 -6.90
N ILE A 104 -6.69 5.57 -5.98
CA ILE A 104 -5.26 5.37 -6.24
C ILE A 104 -5.03 4.51 -7.49
N PRO A 105 -5.71 3.36 -7.69
CA PRO A 105 -5.48 2.55 -8.88
C PRO A 105 -5.79 3.30 -10.18
N SER A 106 -6.89 4.05 -10.21
CA SER A 106 -7.23 4.91 -11.35
C SER A 106 -6.17 5.97 -11.62
N ASN A 107 -5.67 6.64 -10.58
CA ASN A 107 -4.59 7.62 -10.72
C ASN A 107 -3.29 7.00 -11.24
N VAL A 108 -2.96 5.79 -10.81
CA VAL A 108 -1.79 5.03 -11.32
C VAL A 108 -2.00 4.67 -12.79
N ALA A 109 -3.19 4.19 -13.17
CA ALA A 109 -3.53 3.88 -14.56
C ALA A 109 -3.43 5.12 -15.46
N LYS A 110 -3.91 6.29 -15.00
CA LYS A 110 -3.75 7.57 -15.71
C LYS A 110 -2.28 7.93 -15.90
N TYR A 111 -1.48 7.82 -14.84
CA TYR A 111 -0.04 8.11 -14.90
C TYR A 111 0.69 7.21 -15.91
N LEU A 112 0.32 5.92 -15.96
CA LEU A 112 0.88 4.95 -16.90
C LEU A 112 0.25 5.01 -18.30
N SER A 113 -0.68 5.94 -18.55
CA SER A 113 -1.42 6.07 -19.82
C SER A 113 -2.13 4.78 -20.26
N LEU A 114 -2.67 4.01 -19.29
CA LEU A 114 -3.44 2.79 -19.57
C LEU A 114 -4.84 3.13 -20.10
N PRO A 115 -5.43 2.28 -20.95
CA PRO A 115 -6.79 2.47 -21.43
C PRO A 115 -7.82 2.37 -20.30
N ASN A 116 -8.90 3.15 -20.41
CA ASN A 116 -10.02 3.16 -19.45
C ASN A 116 -9.59 3.29 -17.99
N PRO A 117 -8.79 4.31 -17.62
CA PRO A 117 -8.22 4.43 -16.29
C PRO A 117 -9.29 4.54 -15.19
N ASP A 118 -10.49 5.01 -15.50
CA ASP A 118 -11.59 5.13 -14.54
C ASP A 118 -12.19 3.76 -14.14
N HIS A 119 -11.90 2.69 -14.89
CA HIS A 119 -12.30 1.32 -14.54
C HIS A 119 -11.39 0.67 -13.49
N TYR A 120 -10.24 1.29 -13.16
CA TYR A 120 -9.33 0.82 -12.12
C TYR A 120 -9.85 1.28 -10.75
N THR A 121 -10.74 0.48 -10.17
CA THR A 121 -11.35 0.72 -8.86
C THR A 121 -10.48 0.18 -7.72
N GLY A 122 -10.92 0.37 -6.46
CA GLY A 122 -10.23 -0.14 -5.27
C GLY A 122 -9.95 -1.65 -5.25
N HIS A 123 -10.58 -2.44 -6.12
CA HIS A 123 -10.29 -3.88 -6.29
C HIS A 123 -9.09 -4.17 -7.19
N ALA A 124 -8.59 -3.18 -7.92
CA ALA A 124 -7.54 -3.38 -8.92
C ALA A 124 -6.24 -3.93 -8.31
N PHE A 125 -5.86 -3.54 -7.09
CA PHE A 125 -4.67 -4.10 -6.44
C PHE A 125 -4.80 -5.59 -6.17
N ARG A 126 -5.96 -6.04 -5.65
CA ARG A 126 -6.21 -7.46 -5.41
C ARG A 126 -6.21 -8.27 -6.70
N ARG A 127 -6.86 -7.75 -7.76
CA ARG A 127 -6.86 -8.40 -9.08
C ARG A 127 -5.44 -8.49 -9.66
N SER A 128 -4.68 -7.41 -9.59
CA SER A 128 -3.30 -7.38 -10.08
C SER A 128 -2.42 -8.38 -9.33
N SER A 129 -2.57 -8.48 -8.00
CA SER A 129 -1.83 -9.47 -7.22
C SER A 129 -2.20 -10.91 -7.59
N ALA A 130 -3.47 -11.20 -7.85
CA ALA A 130 -3.91 -12.54 -8.26
C ALA A 130 -3.35 -12.92 -9.64
N SER A 131 -3.37 -11.97 -10.59
CA SER A 131 -2.75 -12.17 -11.91
C SER A 131 -1.25 -12.41 -11.80
N LEU A 132 -0.53 -11.59 -11.02
CA LEU A 132 0.91 -11.78 -10.79
C LEU A 132 1.23 -13.15 -10.20
N LEU A 133 0.40 -13.63 -9.27
CA LEU A 133 0.55 -14.97 -8.69
C LEU A 133 0.39 -16.06 -9.77
N GLY A 134 -0.69 -16.01 -10.56
CA GLY A 134 -0.92 -16.97 -11.63
C GLY A 134 0.17 -16.94 -12.71
N ASP A 135 0.62 -15.75 -13.12
CA ASP A 135 1.69 -15.57 -14.10
C ASP A 135 3.04 -16.09 -13.58
N SER A 136 3.26 -16.07 -12.26
CA SER A 136 4.43 -16.65 -11.61
C SER A 136 4.34 -18.17 -11.39
N GLY A 137 3.26 -18.80 -11.84
CA GLY A 137 3.01 -20.24 -11.68
C GLY A 137 2.50 -20.63 -10.29
N GLY A 138 2.06 -19.67 -9.48
CA GLY A 138 1.42 -19.93 -8.19
C GLY A 138 0.02 -20.51 -8.38
N ASP A 139 -0.33 -21.52 -7.58
CA ASP A 139 -1.61 -22.22 -7.65
C ASP A 139 -2.53 -21.89 -6.46
N LEU A 140 -3.83 -22.09 -6.64
CA LEU A 140 -4.84 -22.00 -5.59
C LEU A 140 -4.89 -23.34 -4.85
N ILE A 141 -4.11 -23.45 -3.77
CA ILE A 141 -4.13 -24.59 -2.84
C ILE A 141 -5.35 -24.55 -1.93
#